data_AF-A0A1M6HI85-F1
#
_entry.id   AF-A0A1M6HI85-F1
#
_cell.length_a   1.000
_cell.length_b   1.000
_cell.length_c   1.000
_cell.angle_alpha   90.00
_cell.angle_beta   90.00
_cell.angle_gamma   90.00
#
_symmetry.space_group_name_H-M   'P 1'
#
loop_
_entity.id
_entity.type
_entity.pdbx_description
1 polymer ?
#
loop_
_entity_poly.entity_id
_entity_poly.type
_entity_poly.pdbx_seq_one_letter_code
_entity_poly.pdbx_strand_id
1 'polypeptide(L)'
;MSKKLKLLSIVFVLILAFTACTQNTGDTNPPAEDANEEAEGTEAVESSIEIQGIEGGTEMISAEEIKAMEAQTLATTNISSSGEVVEVEIKGVKINKILKQYNLRQDEFEGIRFYAGDGYSIVIPNEILVAKDVMLFWEVDGEPLDDKFQPLRVAVPDERSMYWVGNVAGMELMKGEESGKADSDSGENDAMAHGNSSIIFMEAAISTLESEEYAYYESADQAVKTMDLLSEFGRTGLESDMPVSDIFMEAVDDFSKTETMDIFLTGYIKHTGENAPMFLSPDLPKGMHVKNLLKVENTGTVFVSESQSFVKYGNDLVTILEDQCVPLAKIEELTGLAKGMSYTLTAADGYSKTIDRETFLKGGIYARTNGGYGISFEGMDKKAKIKDILSIEVVEMDK
;
A
#
# COMPACT_ATOMS: atom_id res chain seq x y z
N MET A 1 -24.15 -64.88 4.67
CA MET A 1 -25.02 -63.79 4.16
C MET A 1 -24.11 -62.84 3.36
N SER A 2 -23.87 -62.88 2.04
CA SER A 2 -24.71 -63.01 0.82
C SER A 2 -25.74 -61.87 0.73
N LYS A 3 -25.80 -60.95 -0.25
CA LYS A 3 -25.43 -61.01 -1.70
C LYS A 3 -25.45 -59.58 -2.34
N LYS A 4 -24.55 -59.36 -3.33
CA LYS A 4 -24.70 -58.79 -4.71
C LYS A 4 -25.29 -57.38 -4.91
N LEU A 5 -24.63 -56.42 -5.56
CA LEU A 5 -24.18 -56.28 -6.98
C LEU A 5 -25.31 -56.18 -8.03
N LYS A 6 -25.51 -54.97 -8.61
CA LYS A 6 -25.93 -54.60 -9.99
C LYS A 6 -25.60 -53.10 -10.14
N LEU A 7 -24.69 -52.57 -10.98
CA LEU A 7 -24.52 -52.55 -12.45
C LEU A 7 -25.80 -52.28 -13.25
N LEU A 8 -25.89 -51.10 -13.87
CA LEU A 8 -26.53 -50.91 -15.17
C LEU A 8 -25.99 -49.67 -15.90
N SER A 9 -25.16 -49.92 -16.92
CA SER A 9 -24.86 -49.00 -18.01
C SER A 9 -26.04 -48.99 -18.99
N ILE A 10 -26.43 -47.83 -19.52
CA ILE A 10 -27.19 -47.74 -20.77
C ILE A 10 -26.58 -46.64 -21.64
N VAL A 11 -25.92 -47.10 -22.71
CA VAL A 11 -25.62 -46.35 -23.94
C VAL A 11 -26.81 -46.58 -24.86
N PHE A 12 -27.36 -45.52 -25.46
CA PHE A 12 -28.25 -45.65 -26.62
C PHE A 12 -27.83 -44.63 -27.69
N VAL A 13 -27.29 -45.17 -28.78
CA VAL A 13 -27.06 -44.53 -30.07
C VAL A 13 -28.17 -45.00 -31.01
N LEU A 14 -28.62 -44.13 -31.92
CA LEU A 14 -29.26 -44.33 -33.24
C LEU A 14 -30.51 -43.44 -33.40
N ILE A 15 -30.55 -42.41 -34.28
CA ILE A 15 -30.43 -42.30 -35.75
C ILE A 15 -31.81 -42.04 -36.40
N LEU A 16 -31.79 -41.18 -37.44
CA LEU A 16 -32.74 -40.96 -38.57
C LEU A 16 -33.83 -39.88 -38.48
N ALA A 17 -33.45 -38.73 -39.06
CA ALA A 17 -34.06 -38.03 -40.20
C ALA A 17 -35.58 -38.09 -40.45
N PHE A 18 -36.18 -36.88 -40.55
CA PHE A 18 -37.12 -36.57 -41.64
C PHE A 18 -36.79 -35.20 -42.25
N THR A 19 -36.64 -35.24 -43.56
CA THR A 19 -36.45 -34.22 -44.58
C THR A 19 -37.69 -33.37 -44.88
N ALA A 20 -37.42 -32.24 -45.55
CA ALA A 20 -38.12 -31.65 -46.71
C ALA A 20 -38.89 -30.34 -46.47
N CYS A 21 -38.89 -29.31 -47.33
CA CYS A 21 -38.10 -28.90 -48.51
C CYS A 21 -38.55 -27.48 -48.94
N THR A 22 -37.79 -26.85 -49.87
CA THR A 22 -38.28 -26.04 -51.05
C THR A 22 -38.18 -24.51 -50.91
N GLN A 23 -37.62 -23.66 -51.80
CA GLN A 23 -36.96 -23.73 -53.13
C GLN A 23 -36.16 -22.41 -53.37
N ASN A 24 -34.94 -22.45 -53.95
CA ASN A 24 -34.48 -21.99 -55.30
C ASN A 24 -34.55 -20.45 -55.57
N THR A 25 -33.59 -19.76 -56.21
CA THR A 25 -32.62 -20.10 -57.28
C THR A 25 -31.63 -18.92 -57.45
N GLY A 26 -30.39 -19.18 -57.89
CA GLY A 26 -29.51 -18.17 -58.50
C GLY A 26 -28.00 -18.46 -58.47
N ASP A 27 -27.51 -19.25 -59.43
CA ASP A 27 -26.10 -19.61 -59.69
C ASP A 27 -25.18 -18.43 -60.06
N THR A 28 -23.89 -18.51 -59.70
CA THR A 28 -22.72 -18.65 -60.62
C THR A 28 -21.37 -18.50 -59.87
N ASN A 29 -20.57 -19.56 -59.82
CA ASN A 29 -19.10 -19.55 -59.61
C ASN A 29 -18.41 -19.59 -61.01
N PRO A 30 -17.07 -19.47 -61.24
CA PRO A 30 -15.88 -19.61 -60.35
C PRO A 30 -14.74 -18.58 -60.72
N PRO A 31 -13.40 -18.77 -60.50
CA PRO A 31 -12.61 -19.78 -59.78
C PRO A 31 -11.49 -19.23 -58.85
N ALA A 32 -10.83 -20.16 -58.16
CA ALA A 32 -9.61 -19.97 -57.38
C ALA A 32 -8.36 -19.72 -58.25
N GLU A 33 -7.45 -18.88 -57.76
CA GLU A 33 -6.03 -18.81 -58.14
C GLU A 33 -5.17 -18.73 -56.87
N ASP A 34 -4.13 -19.56 -56.82
CA ASP A 34 -3.01 -19.52 -55.87
C ASP A 34 -2.24 -18.20 -55.98
N ALA A 35 -1.96 -17.56 -54.83
CA ALA A 35 -0.84 -16.62 -54.70
C ALA A 35 -0.33 -16.59 -53.25
N ASN A 36 0.86 -17.16 -53.10
CA ASN A 36 1.93 -16.82 -52.17
C ASN A 36 1.76 -15.51 -51.35
N GLU A 37 1.69 -15.59 -50.02
CA GLU A 37 2.02 -14.49 -49.12
C GLU A 37 2.95 -14.99 -48.02
N GLU A 38 4.24 -14.62 -48.16
CA GLU A 38 5.20 -14.57 -47.08
C GLU A 38 4.85 -13.39 -46.15
N ALA A 39 4.86 -13.69 -44.84
CA ALA A 39 5.19 -12.82 -43.71
C ALA A 39 4.75 -11.34 -43.74
N GLU A 40 3.72 -11.01 -42.95
CA GLU A 40 3.73 -9.78 -42.17
C GLU A 40 4.03 -10.13 -40.71
N GLY A 41 5.24 -9.76 -40.28
CA GLY A 41 5.65 -9.82 -38.90
C GLY A 41 4.75 -8.94 -38.07
N THR A 42 4.20 -9.50 -37.00
CA THR A 42 3.75 -8.72 -35.86
C THR A 42 4.95 -7.95 -35.34
N GLU A 43 4.98 -6.63 -35.60
CA GLU A 43 5.87 -5.72 -34.91
C GLU A 43 5.65 -5.93 -33.40
N ALA A 44 6.67 -6.44 -32.72
CA ALA A 44 6.69 -6.47 -31.27
C ALA A 44 6.61 -5.00 -30.83
N VAL A 45 5.55 -4.63 -30.12
CA VAL A 45 5.50 -3.33 -29.45
C VAL A 45 6.66 -3.33 -28.46
N GLU A 46 7.72 -2.57 -28.77
CA GLU A 46 8.88 -2.44 -27.89
C GLU A 46 8.40 -1.92 -26.54
N SER A 47 8.46 -2.79 -25.53
CA SER A 47 8.10 -2.44 -24.16
C SER A 47 9.10 -1.41 -23.63
N SER A 48 8.64 -0.20 -23.34
CA SER A 48 9.44 0.88 -22.76
C SER A 48 9.16 1.02 -21.27
N ILE A 49 10.19 1.47 -20.55
CA ILE A 49 10.14 1.80 -19.13
C ILE A 49 10.23 3.31 -19.00
N GLU A 50 9.26 3.88 -18.30
CA GLU A 50 9.21 5.29 -17.96
C GLU A 50 10.09 5.60 -16.73
N ILE A 51 10.88 6.68 -16.78
CA ILE A 51 11.69 7.17 -15.66
C ILE A 51 11.29 8.61 -15.36
N GLN A 52 10.61 8.81 -14.23
CA GLN A 52 10.16 10.11 -13.74
C GLN A 52 11.08 10.65 -12.64
N GLY A 53 11.05 11.97 -12.38
CA GLY A 53 11.80 12.59 -11.28
C GLY A 53 13.24 13.00 -11.64
N ILE A 54 13.58 12.99 -12.93
CA ILE A 54 14.85 13.47 -13.47
C ILE A 54 14.79 14.95 -13.86
N GLU A 55 15.94 15.61 -13.91
CA GLU A 55 16.02 17.01 -14.34
C GLU A 55 15.60 17.13 -15.81
N GLY A 56 14.50 17.85 -16.07
CA GLY A 56 13.90 17.96 -17.41
C GLY A 56 12.59 17.19 -17.60
N GLY A 57 12.16 16.38 -16.62
CA GLY A 57 10.84 15.75 -16.61
C GLY A 57 10.90 14.21 -16.60
N THR A 58 10.37 13.61 -17.65
CA THR A 58 10.25 12.15 -17.83
C THR A 58 11.07 11.69 -19.02
N GLU A 59 11.79 10.59 -18.90
CA GLU A 59 12.50 9.92 -19.99
C GLU A 59 12.01 8.50 -20.17
N MET A 60 12.17 7.95 -21.38
CA MET A 60 11.79 6.58 -21.71
C MET A 60 13.05 5.79 -22.07
N ILE A 61 13.15 4.56 -21.59
CA ILE A 61 14.20 3.61 -21.98
C ILE A 61 13.57 2.28 -22.37
N SER A 62 13.97 1.69 -23.49
CA SER A 62 13.39 0.41 -23.91
C SER A 62 13.92 -0.75 -23.06
N ALA A 63 13.11 -1.80 -22.88
CA ALA A 63 13.57 -3.01 -22.20
C ALA A 63 14.74 -3.67 -22.95
N GLU A 64 14.83 -3.48 -24.26
CA GLU A 64 15.91 -4.00 -25.11
C GLU A 64 17.20 -3.21 -24.91
N GLU A 65 17.13 -1.88 -24.78
CA GLU A 65 18.27 -1.04 -24.42
C GLU A 65 18.83 -1.45 -23.05
N ILE A 66 17.96 -1.73 -22.07
CA ILE A 66 18.39 -2.25 -20.76
C ILE A 66 19.04 -3.63 -20.90
N LYS A 67 18.43 -4.56 -21.65
CA LYS A 67 18.96 -5.91 -21.88
C LYS A 67 20.30 -5.91 -22.63
N ALA A 68 20.56 -4.88 -23.44
CA ALA A 68 21.81 -4.69 -24.17
C ALA A 68 22.94 -4.13 -23.30
N MET A 69 22.64 -3.57 -22.11
CA MET A 69 23.67 -3.16 -21.16
C MET A 69 24.43 -4.38 -20.61
N GLU A 70 25.68 -4.19 -20.18
CA GLU A 70 26.44 -5.26 -19.54
C GLU A 70 25.73 -5.69 -18.24
N ALA A 71 25.15 -6.88 -18.31
CA ALA A 71 24.43 -7.55 -17.24
C ALA A 71 25.38 -8.22 -16.24
N GLN A 72 24.87 -8.47 -15.05
CA GLN A 72 25.52 -9.23 -13.99
C GLN A 72 24.59 -10.34 -13.51
N THR A 73 25.21 -11.46 -13.12
CA THR A 73 24.54 -12.55 -12.43
C THR A 73 24.74 -12.37 -10.93
N LEU A 74 23.67 -12.49 -10.14
CA LEU A 74 23.67 -12.32 -8.70
C LEU A 74 22.87 -13.46 -8.04
N ALA A 75 23.54 -14.20 -7.15
CA ALA A 75 22.84 -15.08 -6.20
C ALA A 75 22.28 -14.23 -5.05
N THR A 76 21.00 -14.39 -4.74
CA THR A 76 20.30 -13.65 -3.69
C THR A 76 19.12 -14.45 -3.13
N THR A 77 18.46 -13.93 -2.11
CA THR A 77 17.23 -14.49 -1.58
C THR A 77 16.00 -13.63 -1.85
N ASN A 78 14.88 -14.29 -2.07
CA ASN A 78 13.55 -13.70 -2.13
C ASN A 78 12.75 -14.16 -0.91
N ILE A 79 12.24 -13.22 -0.11
CA ILE A 79 11.51 -13.54 1.13
C ILE A 79 10.01 -13.37 0.88
N SER A 80 9.26 -14.47 0.88
CA SER A 80 7.81 -14.43 0.64
C SER A 80 7.06 -13.70 1.76
N SER A 81 5.77 -13.40 1.53
CA SER A 81 4.91 -12.81 2.56
C SER A 81 4.71 -13.72 3.78
N SER A 82 4.98 -15.02 3.69
CA SER A 82 4.97 -15.94 4.83
C SER A 82 6.32 -16.01 5.58
N GLY A 83 7.34 -15.27 5.11
CA GLY A 83 8.70 -15.34 5.63
C GLY A 83 9.52 -16.51 5.10
N GLU A 84 8.99 -17.26 4.12
CA GLU A 84 9.77 -18.30 3.45
C GLU A 84 10.87 -17.66 2.61
N VAL A 85 12.11 -18.14 2.81
CA VAL A 85 13.29 -17.64 2.11
C VAL A 85 13.62 -18.58 0.97
N VAL A 86 13.62 -18.06 -0.26
CA VAL A 86 13.97 -18.80 -1.47
C VAL A 86 15.27 -18.24 -2.04
N GLU A 87 16.29 -19.08 -2.16
CA GLU A 87 17.53 -18.75 -2.86
C GLU A 87 17.31 -18.81 -4.37
N VAL A 88 17.78 -17.79 -5.09
CA VAL A 88 17.67 -17.67 -6.55
C VAL A 88 18.93 -17.05 -7.14
N GLU A 89 19.21 -17.36 -8.40
CA GLU A 89 20.23 -16.67 -9.20
C GLU A 89 19.57 -15.81 -10.28
N ILE A 90 19.71 -14.50 -10.19
CA ILE A 90 19.12 -13.56 -11.16
C ILE A 90 20.19 -13.01 -12.10
N LYS A 91 19.80 -12.69 -13.34
CA LYS A 91 20.66 -11.98 -14.29
C LYS A 91 19.97 -10.74 -14.84
N GLY A 92 20.65 -9.61 -14.68
CA GLY A 92 20.09 -8.29 -14.95
C GLY A 92 21.09 -7.16 -14.81
N VAL A 93 20.58 -5.95 -14.71
CA VAL A 93 21.35 -4.70 -14.63
C VAL A 93 20.99 -3.95 -13.35
N LYS A 94 21.99 -3.44 -12.64
CA LYS A 94 21.76 -2.54 -11.49
C LYS A 94 21.09 -1.26 -11.95
N ILE A 95 20.10 -0.75 -11.21
CA ILE A 95 19.44 0.51 -11.57
C ILE A 95 20.44 1.68 -11.56
N ASN A 96 21.45 1.64 -10.69
CA ASN A 96 22.55 2.62 -10.68
C ASN A 96 23.29 2.73 -12.02
N LYS A 97 23.32 1.65 -12.83
CA LYS A 97 23.91 1.70 -14.18
C LYS A 97 23.02 2.47 -15.16
N ILE A 98 21.70 2.33 -15.02
CA ILE A 98 20.70 3.05 -15.81
C ILE A 98 20.70 4.53 -15.40
N LEU A 99 20.59 4.82 -14.10
CA LEU A 99 20.56 6.18 -13.53
C LEU A 99 21.82 6.99 -13.81
N LYS A 100 22.98 6.33 -13.91
CA LYS A 100 24.25 6.99 -14.26
C LYS A 100 24.21 7.70 -15.62
N GLN A 101 23.36 7.27 -16.55
CA GLN A 101 23.16 7.97 -17.83
C GLN A 101 22.64 9.40 -17.65
N TYR A 102 21.95 9.64 -16.53
CA TYR A 102 21.40 10.93 -16.13
C TYR A 102 22.23 11.63 -15.04
N ASN A 103 23.42 11.12 -14.72
CA ASN A 103 24.27 11.56 -13.60
C ASN A 103 23.61 11.42 -12.22
N LEU A 104 22.77 10.40 -12.03
CA LEU A 104 22.04 10.13 -10.79
C LEU A 104 22.47 8.82 -10.13
N ARG A 105 22.19 8.70 -8.83
CA ARG A 105 22.43 7.49 -8.03
C ARG A 105 21.23 7.19 -7.14
N GLN A 106 20.88 5.91 -6.98
CA GLN A 106 19.64 5.50 -6.29
C GLN A 106 19.57 5.99 -4.83
N ASP A 107 20.72 6.11 -4.16
CA ASP A 107 20.85 6.50 -2.75
C ASP A 107 20.76 8.01 -2.53
N GLU A 108 20.57 8.79 -3.60
CA GLU A 108 20.32 10.24 -3.56
C GLU A 108 18.84 10.59 -3.39
N PHE A 109 17.95 9.58 -3.41
CA PHE A 109 16.50 9.74 -3.36
C PHE A 109 15.93 9.22 -2.04
N GLU A 110 14.88 9.87 -1.53
CA GLU A 110 14.15 9.41 -0.33
C GLU A 110 13.42 8.09 -0.57
N GLY A 111 13.07 7.83 -1.83
CA GLY A 111 12.53 6.56 -2.27
C GLY A 111 12.53 6.46 -3.79
N ILE A 112 12.38 5.24 -4.28
CA ILE A 112 12.11 4.99 -5.69
C ILE A 112 10.83 4.18 -5.77
N ARG A 113 9.79 4.76 -6.38
CA ARG A 113 8.56 4.05 -6.68
C ARG A 113 8.75 3.24 -7.95
N PHE A 114 8.53 1.94 -7.90
CA PHE A 114 8.40 1.10 -9.08
C PHE A 114 6.94 0.77 -9.32
N TYR A 115 6.50 0.87 -10.57
CA TYR A 115 5.15 0.50 -10.96
C TYR A 115 5.13 -0.43 -12.16
N ALA A 116 4.17 -1.34 -12.15
CA ALA A 116 3.94 -2.36 -13.15
C ALA A 116 2.78 -1.99 -14.07
N GLY A 117 2.72 -2.62 -15.25
CA GLY A 117 1.64 -2.41 -16.21
C GLY A 117 0.25 -2.88 -15.73
N ASP A 118 0.18 -3.62 -14.63
CA ASP A 118 -1.06 -4.09 -14.01
C ASP A 118 -1.57 -3.18 -12.87
N GLY A 119 -0.92 -2.03 -12.65
CA GLY A 119 -1.25 -1.09 -11.58
C GLY A 119 -0.52 -1.37 -10.26
N TYR A 120 0.28 -2.44 -10.16
CA TYR A 120 1.09 -2.66 -8.96
C TYR A 120 2.10 -1.53 -8.80
N SER A 121 2.15 -0.89 -7.62
CA SER A 121 3.17 0.11 -7.28
C SER A 121 3.70 -0.10 -5.87
N ILE A 122 5.01 0.12 -5.69
CA ILE A 122 5.66 0.13 -4.38
C ILE A 122 6.82 1.12 -4.34
N VAL A 123 6.98 1.80 -3.21
CA VAL A 123 8.17 2.62 -2.93
C VAL A 123 9.21 1.77 -2.23
N ILE A 124 10.42 1.69 -2.79
CA ILE A 124 11.60 1.19 -2.09
C ILE A 124 12.18 2.37 -1.28
N PRO A 125 12.18 2.32 0.06
CA PRO A 125 12.64 3.43 0.89
C PRO A 125 14.15 3.65 0.82
N ASN A 126 14.61 4.88 1.10
CA ASN A 126 16.03 5.26 1.09
C ASN A 126 16.92 4.31 1.90
N GLU A 127 16.45 3.85 3.06
CA GLU A 127 17.20 2.92 3.93
C GLU A 127 17.62 1.65 3.17
N ILE A 128 16.75 1.14 2.31
CA ILE A 128 17.04 0.00 1.44
C ILE A 128 17.92 0.44 0.27
N LEU A 129 17.64 1.58 -0.36
CA LEU A 129 18.40 2.10 -1.50
C LEU A 129 19.87 2.41 -1.17
N VAL A 130 20.16 2.85 0.06
CA VAL A 130 21.53 3.08 0.56
C VAL A 130 22.24 1.75 0.82
N ALA A 131 21.51 0.75 1.33
CA ALA A 131 22.08 -0.51 1.77
C ALA A 131 22.27 -1.54 0.65
N LYS A 132 21.43 -1.51 -0.39
CA LYS A 132 21.27 -2.60 -1.36
C LYS A 132 21.18 -2.08 -2.79
N ASP A 133 21.90 -2.72 -3.70
CA ASP A 133 21.79 -2.44 -5.14
C ASP A 133 20.50 -3.03 -5.71
N VAL A 134 19.56 -2.17 -6.11
CA VAL A 134 18.34 -2.60 -6.80
C VAL A 134 18.70 -2.98 -8.25
N MET A 135 18.04 -4.00 -8.78
CA MET A 135 18.29 -4.52 -10.13
C MET A 135 17.01 -4.62 -10.96
N LEU A 136 17.12 -4.41 -12.28
CA LEU A 136 16.15 -4.90 -13.27
C LEU A 136 16.71 -6.16 -13.91
N PHE A 137 15.99 -7.27 -13.83
CA PHE A 137 16.41 -8.57 -14.33
C PHE A 137 15.39 -9.18 -15.27
N TRP A 138 15.84 -10.13 -16.10
CA TRP A 138 15.02 -10.81 -17.11
C TRP A 138 15.28 -12.32 -17.21
N GLU A 139 16.21 -12.84 -16.42
CA GLU A 139 16.51 -14.27 -16.29
C GLU A 139 16.60 -14.62 -14.79
N VAL A 140 16.02 -15.75 -14.40
CA VAL A 140 16.08 -16.34 -13.05
C VAL A 140 16.44 -17.82 -13.16
N ASP A 141 17.43 -18.27 -12.40
CA ASP A 141 17.98 -19.63 -12.42
C ASP A 141 18.34 -20.14 -13.82
N GLY A 142 18.83 -19.22 -14.67
CA GLY A 142 19.21 -19.49 -16.06
C GLY A 142 18.05 -19.55 -17.06
N GLU A 143 16.81 -19.39 -16.60
CA GLU A 143 15.61 -19.40 -17.44
C GLU A 143 15.02 -17.98 -17.61
N PRO A 144 14.36 -17.68 -18.74
CA PRO A 144 13.62 -16.43 -18.90
C PRO A 144 12.50 -16.26 -17.86
N LEU A 145 12.10 -15.02 -17.59
CA LEU A 145 10.92 -14.75 -16.77
C LEU A 145 9.64 -15.37 -17.36
N ASP A 146 8.74 -15.82 -16.48
CA ASP A 146 7.36 -16.11 -16.84
C ASP A 146 6.72 -14.91 -17.56
N ASP A 147 5.83 -15.16 -18.54
CA ASP A 147 5.17 -14.13 -19.36
C ASP A 147 4.55 -12.98 -18.55
N LYS A 148 3.95 -13.29 -17.39
CA LYS A 148 3.33 -12.30 -16.49
C LYS A 148 4.32 -11.31 -15.86
N PHE A 149 5.61 -11.61 -15.87
CA PHE A 149 6.66 -10.79 -15.28
C PHE A 149 7.59 -10.16 -16.34
N GLN A 150 7.47 -10.57 -17.61
CA GLN A 150 8.17 -9.96 -18.72
C GLN A 150 7.69 -8.51 -18.94
N PRO A 151 8.50 -7.63 -19.53
CA PRO A 151 9.84 -7.89 -20.11
C PRO A 151 10.97 -7.88 -19.06
N LEU A 152 10.75 -7.24 -17.92
CA LEU A 152 11.70 -6.95 -16.86
C LEU A 152 11.01 -7.05 -15.51
N ARG A 153 11.77 -7.46 -14.50
CA ARG A 153 11.35 -7.53 -13.10
C ARG A 153 12.36 -6.82 -12.20
N VAL A 154 11.90 -6.11 -11.19
CA VAL A 154 12.73 -5.54 -10.13
C VAL A 154 13.17 -6.66 -9.19
N ALA A 155 14.42 -6.64 -8.77
CA ALA A 155 14.91 -7.38 -7.62
C ALA A 155 15.53 -6.42 -6.61
N VAL A 156 15.14 -6.60 -5.36
CA VAL A 156 15.84 -6.03 -4.20
C VAL A 156 16.44 -7.21 -3.43
N PRO A 157 17.78 -7.37 -3.48
CA PRO A 157 18.43 -8.53 -2.90
C PRO A 157 18.09 -8.73 -1.42
N ASP A 158 17.77 -9.96 -1.03
CA ASP A 158 17.52 -10.37 0.36
C ASP A 158 16.40 -9.58 1.04
N GLU A 159 15.40 -9.16 0.25
CA GLU A 159 14.21 -8.45 0.70
C GLU A 159 12.93 -9.21 0.40
N ARG A 160 11.83 -8.71 0.98
CA ARG A 160 10.49 -9.25 0.75
C ARG A 160 10.10 -9.19 -0.74
N SER A 161 9.37 -10.21 -1.21
CA SER A 161 8.91 -10.32 -2.61
C SER A 161 8.04 -9.14 -3.07
N MET A 162 7.47 -8.36 -2.14
CA MET A 162 6.74 -7.13 -2.44
C MET A 162 7.59 -6.12 -3.23
N TYR A 163 8.90 -6.04 -2.98
CA TYR A 163 9.76 -5.12 -3.73
C TYR A 163 10.17 -5.68 -5.11
N TRP A 164 9.76 -6.91 -5.43
CA TRP A 164 10.15 -7.60 -6.66
C TRP A 164 9.11 -7.46 -7.77
N VAL A 165 8.88 -6.21 -8.19
CA VAL A 165 7.87 -5.78 -9.16
C VAL A 165 8.11 -6.40 -10.53
N GLY A 166 7.22 -7.27 -11.00
CA GLY A 166 7.27 -7.82 -12.37
C GLY A 166 6.49 -6.97 -13.37
N ASN A 167 6.71 -7.20 -14.67
CA ASN A 167 6.06 -6.42 -15.73
C ASN A 167 6.23 -4.91 -15.53
N VAL A 168 7.48 -4.50 -15.26
CA VAL A 168 7.82 -3.12 -14.91
C VAL A 168 7.45 -2.19 -16.06
N ALA A 169 6.59 -1.21 -15.76
CA ALA A 169 6.20 -0.15 -16.68
C ALA A 169 7.01 1.14 -16.44
N GLY A 170 7.48 1.37 -15.22
CA GLY A 170 8.29 2.55 -14.93
C GLY A 170 8.79 2.65 -13.49
N MET A 171 9.53 3.72 -13.25
CA MET A 171 9.98 4.13 -11.94
C MET A 171 9.89 5.65 -11.76
N GLU A 172 9.63 6.10 -10.54
CA GLU A 172 9.61 7.50 -10.14
C GLU A 172 10.66 7.73 -9.04
N LEU A 173 11.56 8.68 -9.27
CA LEU A 173 12.63 9.05 -8.37
C LEU A 173 12.15 10.14 -7.40
N MET A 174 11.94 9.77 -6.14
CA MET A 174 11.37 10.67 -5.13
C MET A 174 12.48 11.45 -4.43
N LYS A 175 12.55 12.77 -4.68
CA LYS A 175 13.45 13.65 -3.94
C LYS A 175 12.81 14.05 -2.63
N GLY A 176 13.61 14.11 -1.57
CA GLY A 176 13.17 14.73 -0.35
C GLY A 176 12.95 16.22 -0.51
N GLU A 177 12.06 16.76 0.32
CA GLU A 177 12.15 18.18 0.65
C GLU A 177 13.61 18.46 1.00
N GLU A 178 14.23 19.48 0.39
CA GLU A 178 15.61 19.83 0.70
C GLU A 178 15.73 19.97 2.21
N SER A 179 16.27 18.93 2.85
CA SER A 179 16.79 19.04 4.20
C SER A 179 17.94 20.01 4.08
N GLY A 180 17.60 21.29 4.27
CA GLY A 180 18.55 22.35 4.48
C GLY A 180 19.50 21.80 5.51
N LYS A 181 20.71 21.45 5.06
CA LYS A 181 21.82 21.17 5.95
C LYS A 181 21.91 22.43 6.80
N ALA A 182 21.39 22.33 8.01
CA ALA A 182 21.65 23.28 9.06
C ALA A 182 23.16 23.29 9.21
N ASP A 183 23.79 24.27 8.59
CA ASP A 183 25.07 24.76 9.05
C ASP A 183 24.86 25.05 10.53
N SER A 184 25.41 24.16 11.35
CA SER A 184 25.63 24.41 12.76
C SER A 184 26.23 25.80 12.87
N ASP A 185 25.61 26.66 13.69
CA ASP A 185 26.03 28.02 14.04
C ASP A 185 25.21 29.17 13.40
N SER A 186 23.89 29.11 13.53
CA SER A 186 23.08 30.32 13.74
C SER A 186 21.85 30.03 14.60
N GLY A 187 21.58 30.94 15.54
CA GLY A 187 20.79 30.69 16.73
C GLY A 187 19.29 30.46 16.54
N GLU A 188 18.71 29.80 17.55
CA GLU A 188 17.34 29.93 18.06
C GLU A 188 16.30 30.52 17.07
N ASN A 189 15.63 29.65 16.31
CA ASN A 189 14.18 29.68 15.98
C ASN A 189 13.83 28.96 14.66
N ASP A 190 14.23 27.69 14.47
CA ASP A 190 13.75 26.88 13.33
C ASP A 190 13.36 25.44 13.69
N ALA A 191 13.08 25.16 14.97
CA ALA A 191 12.55 23.87 15.42
C ALA A 191 11.02 23.76 15.29
N MET A 192 10.41 24.49 14.35
CA MET A 192 8.99 24.36 14.01
C MET A 192 8.84 24.14 12.51
N ALA A 193 9.06 22.91 12.07
CA ALA A 193 8.62 22.44 10.76
C ALA A 193 8.53 20.90 10.80
N HIS A 194 7.43 20.34 10.29
CA HIS A 194 7.22 18.92 9.94
C HIS A 194 6.84 17.90 11.04
N GLY A 195 6.06 18.27 12.06
CA GLY A 195 5.37 17.29 12.92
C GLY A 195 3.90 17.13 12.50
N ASN A 196 3.34 15.92 12.59
CA ASN A 196 1.91 15.72 12.39
C ASN A 196 1.13 16.50 13.45
N SER A 197 0.07 17.21 13.08
CA SER A 197 -0.64 18.13 13.98
C SER A 197 -1.96 17.55 14.51
N SER A 198 -2.42 16.41 13.97
CA SER A 198 -3.61 15.70 14.46
C SER A 198 -3.50 14.18 14.35
N ILE A 199 -4.14 13.51 15.31
CA ILE A 199 -4.42 12.07 15.29
C ILE A 199 -5.93 11.90 15.20
N ILE A 200 -6.37 11.00 14.33
CA ILE A 200 -7.75 10.51 14.25
C ILE A 200 -7.76 9.04 14.61
N PHE A 201 -8.67 8.65 15.50
CA PHE A 201 -8.84 7.27 15.94
C PHE A 201 -9.83 6.54 15.03
N MET A 202 -9.34 5.49 14.37
CA MET A 202 -10.01 4.88 13.23
C MET A 202 -11.31 4.20 13.65
N GLU A 203 -11.33 3.51 14.79
CA GLU A 203 -12.52 2.80 15.24
C GLU A 203 -13.67 3.75 15.59
N ALA A 204 -13.37 4.90 16.19
CA ALA A 204 -14.36 5.94 16.45
C ALA A 204 -14.82 6.62 15.15
N ALA A 205 -13.88 7.00 14.28
CA ALA A 205 -14.18 7.65 12.99
C ALA A 205 -15.03 6.76 12.07
N ILE A 206 -14.67 5.48 11.93
CA ILE A 206 -15.43 4.52 11.12
C ILE A 206 -16.85 4.33 11.67
N SER A 207 -17.04 4.36 12.98
CA SER A 207 -18.37 4.18 13.60
C SER A 207 -19.36 5.30 13.28
N THR A 208 -18.88 6.46 12.82
CA THR A 208 -19.71 7.60 12.42
C THR A 208 -19.97 7.67 10.91
N LEU A 209 -19.29 6.85 10.11
CA LEU A 209 -19.43 6.83 8.65
C LEU A 209 -20.43 5.78 8.19
N GLU A 210 -20.96 5.96 6.97
CA GLU A 210 -21.78 4.93 6.33
C GLU A 210 -20.89 3.74 5.95
N SER A 211 -21.28 2.55 6.42
CA SER A 211 -20.59 1.31 6.10
C SER A 211 -21.39 0.52 5.07
N GLU A 212 -20.69 -0.06 4.09
CA GLU A 212 -21.27 -0.96 3.10
C GLU A 212 -20.67 -2.37 3.23
N GLU A 213 -21.43 -3.37 2.76
CA GLU A 213 -20.96 -4.75 2.69
C GLU A 213 -19.98 -4.89 1.51
N TYR A 214 -18.79 -5.40 1.80
CA TYR A 214 -17.74 -5.63 0.83
C TYR A 214 -17.39 -7.12 0.76
N ALA A 215 -17.50 -7.69 -0.44
CA ALA A 215 -17.16 -9.08 -0.68
C ALA A 215 -15.63 -9.25 -0.84
N TYR A 216 -15.00 -9.94 0.10
CA TYR A 216 -13.57 -10.23 0.07
C TYR A 216 -13.32 -11.74 0.15
N TYR A 217 -12.92 -12.33 -0.99
CA TYR A 217 -12.88 -13.79 -1.16
C TYR A 217 -14.24 -14.44 -0.89
N GLU A 218 -14.33 -15.25 0.17
CA GLU A 218 -15.53 -15.98 0.58
C GLU A 218 -16.24 -15.32 1.77
N SER A 219 -15.74 -14.16 2.25
CA SER A 219 -16.38 -13.38 3.30
C SER A 219 -17.09 -12.14 2.76
N ALA A 220 -18.21 -11.79 3.41
CA ALA A 220 -18.87 -10.50 3.28
C ALA A 220 -18.59 -9.73 4.57
N ASP A 221 -17.72 -8.72 4.50
CA ASP A 221 -17.29 -7.91 5.63
C ASP A 221 -17.83 -6.48 5.49
N GLN A 222 -17.78 -5.69 6.55
CA GLN A 222 -18.17 -4.29 6.54
C GLN A 222 -16.96 -3.40 6.23
N ALA A 223 -17.15 -2.43 5.35
CA ALA A 223 -16.13 -1.47 4.96
C ALA A 223 -16.69 -0.05 4.82
N VAL A 224 -15.84 0.95 4.99
CA VAL A 224 -16.12 2.35 4.69
C VAL A 224 -15.24 2.82 3.54
N LYS A 225 -15.71 3.83 2.78
CA LYS A 225 -14.90 4.43 1.72
C LYS A 225 -13.82 5.31 2.34
N THR A 226 -12.62 5.18 1.81
CA THR A 226 -11.48 6.05 2.18
C THR A 226 -11.74 7.51 1.81
N MET A 227 -12.47 7.77 0.73
CA MET A 227 -12.91 9.12 0.37
C MET A 227 -13.78 9.76 1.46
N ASP A 228 -14.72 9.02 2.03
CA ASP A 228 -15.58 9.51 3.11
C ASP A 228 -14.76 9.74 4.39
N LEU A 229 -13.84 8.83 4.71
CA LEU A 229 -12.92 8.98 5.83
C LEU A 229 -12.05 10.24 5.72
N LEU A 230 -11.44 10.48 4.55
CA LEU A 230 -10.59 11.65 4.33
C LEU A 230 -11.40 12.95 4.23
N SER A 231 -12.57 12.94 3.60
CA SER A 231 -13.38 14.15 3.49
C SER A 231 -13.92 14.63 4.83
N GLU A 232 -14.26 13.71 5.75
CA GLU A 232 -14.76 14.05 7.07
C GLU A 232 -13.64 14.39 8.07
N PHE A 233 -12.53 13.64 8.04
CA PHE A 233 -11.50 13.70 9.10
C PHE A 233 -10.09 14.04 8.63
N GLY A 234 -9.84 13.95 7.33
CA GLY A 234 -8.56 14.33 6.75
C GLY A 234 -8.40 15.86 6.76
N ARG A 235 -7.15 16.33 6.89
CA ARG A 235 -6.81 17.70 6.54
C ARG A 235 -6.66 17.77 5.02
N THR A 236 -7.79 17.61 4.33
CA THR A 236 -7.75 17.61 2.89
C THR A 236 -7.38 19.00 2.41
N GLY A 237 -6.25 19.11 1.71
CA GLY A 237 -5.96 20.22 0.79
C GLY A 237 -6.96 20.30 -0.38
N LEU A 238 -8.19 19.79 -0.23
CA LEU A 238 -9.24 19.91 -1.25
C LEU A 238 -9.73 21.36 -1.37
N GLU A 239 -9.38 22.25 -0.42
CA GLU A 239 -9.71 23.69 -0.45
C GLU A 239 -8.51 24.62 -0.75
N SER A 240 -7.32 24.11 -1.11
CA SER A 240 -6.16 24.97 -1.39
C SER A 240 -5.17 24.34 -2.36
N ASP A 241 -4.45 25.15 -3.15
CA ASP A 241 -3.37 24.81 -4.10
C ASP A 241 -2.18 23.98 -3.52
N MET A 242 -2.36 23.24 -2.42
CA MET A 242 -1.35 22.33 -1.88
C MET A 242 -1.31 21.04 -2.71
N PRO A 243 -0.10 20.54 -3.04
CA PRO A 243 0.05 19.30 -3.78
C PRO A 243 -0.57 18.15 -2.97
N VAL A 244 -1.32 17.31 -3.68
CA VAL A 244 -1.88 16.08 -3.12
C VAL A 244 -0.72 15.17 -2.73
N SER A 245 -0.51 14.96 -1.43
CA SER A 245 0.53 14.05 -0.94
C SER A 245 0.09 12.61 -1.13
N ASP A 246 1.02 11.72 -1.45
CA ASP A 246 0.79 10.28 -1.35
C ASP A 246 0.36 9.87 0.07
N ILE A 247 -0.27 8.70 0.18
CA ILE A 247 -0.74 8.12 1.42
C ILE A 247 0.25 7.09 1.92
N PHE A 248 0.80 7.31 3.11
CA PHE A 248 1.60 6.31 3.79
C PHE A 248 0.71 5.44 4.68
N MET A 249 0.90 4.13 4.62
CA MET A 249 0.20 3.14 5.43
C MET A 249 1.22 2.25 6.13
N GLU A 250 0.96 1.92 7.39
CA GLU A 250 1.75 0.97 8.16
C GLU A 250 0.83 -0.05 8.81
N ALA A 251 1.17 -1.32 8.69
CA ALA A 251 0.52 -2.45 9.33
C ALA A 251 1.19 -2.80 10.66
N VAL A 252 0.49 -3.56 11.50
CA VAL A 252 0.97 -3.92 12.85
C VAL A 252 2.30 -4.69 12.85
N ASP A 253 2.59 -5.41 11.76
CA ASP A 253 3.80 -6.22 11.56
C ASP A 253 4.99 -5.42 10.97
N ASP A 254 4.94 -4.08 11.06
CA ASP A 254 5.92 -3.14 10.51
C ASP A 254 5.99 -3.12 8.97
N PHE A 255 5.07 -3.80 8.29
CA PHE A 255 4.92 -3.62 6.85
C PHE A 255 4.39 -2.22 6.57
N SER A 256 5.11 -1.46 5.76
CA SER A 256 4.67 -0.15 5.30
C SER A 256 4.54 -0.10 3.78
N LYS A 257 3.65 0.79 3.31
CA LYS A 257 3.39 1.02 1.89
C LYS A 257 2.98 2.47 1.67
N THR A 258 3.56 3.09 0.65
CA THR A 258 3.09 4.38 0.13
C THR A 258 2.24 4.16 -1.12
N GLU A 259 1.00 4.64 -1.09
CA GLU A 259 0.04 4.56 -2.18
C GLU A 259 -0.27 5.95 -2.73
N THR A 260 -0.61 6.03 -4.02
CA THR A 260 -1.07 7.29 -4.61
C THR A 260 -2.43 7.69 -4.02
N MET A 261 -2.69 9.00 -3.93
CA MET A 261 -3.99 9.47 -3.43
C MET A 261 -5.15 8.97 -4.29
N ASP A 262 -5.00 8.95 -5.61
CA ASP A 262 -6.07 8.54 -6.53
C ASP A 262 -6.49 7.08 -6.27
N ILE A 263 -5.53 6.16 -6.13
CA ILE A 263 -5.82 4.76 -5.79
C ILE A 263 -6.38 4.66 -4.37
N PHE A 264 -5.87 5.46 -3.42
CA PHE A 264 -6.39 5.45 -2.07
C PHE A 264 -7.85 5.87 -2.02
N LEU A 265 -8.25 6.94 -2.73
CA LEU A 265 -9.61 7.49 -2.74
C LEU A 265 -10.65 6.55 -3.39
N THR A 266 -10.26 5.66 -4.31
CA THR A 266 -11.15 4.62 -4.85
C THR A 266 -11.29 3.41 -3.94
N GLY A 267 -10.46 3.34 -2.89
CA GLY A 267 -10.39 2.22 -1.97
C GLY A 267 -11.37 2.26 -0.80
N TYR A 268 -11.14 1.33 0.11
CA TYR A 268 -11.97 1.07 1.28
C TYR A 268 -11.11 0.70 2.48
N ILE A 269 -11.59 1.03 3.67
CA ILE A 269 -11.14 0.44 4.92
C ILE A 269 -12.18 -0.57 5.38
N LYS A 270 -11.86 -1.85 5.23
CA LYS A 270 -12.61 -2.96 5.80
C LYS A 270 -12.33 -3.03 7.30
N HIS A 271 -13.36 -3.05 8.14
CA HIS A 271 -13.22 -2.96 9.60
C HIS A 271 -13.78 -4.15 10.39
N THR A 272 -14.43 -5.12 9.73
CA THR A 272 -14.82 -6.40 10.35
C THR A 272 -14.10 -7.57 9.70
N GLY A 273 -14.13 -8.75 10.33
CA GLY A 273 -13.59 -9.99 9.76
C GLY A 273 -12.08 -10.14 9.91
N GLU A 274 -11.52 -11.14 9.22
CA GLU A 274 -10.10 -11.45 9.33
C GLU A 274 -9.24 -10.30 8.79
N ASN A 275 -8.11 -10.04 9.45
CA ASN A 275 -7.11 -9.04 9.09
C ASN A 275 -7.57 -7.58 9.15
N ALA A 276 -8.72 -7.30 9.79
CA ALA A 276 -9.23 -5.94 9.96
C ALA A 276 -8.47 -5.16 11.06
N PRO A 277 -8.31 -3.82 10.91
CA PRO A 277 -8.70 -3.04 9.73
C PRO A 277 -7.77 -3.32 8.54
N MET A 278 -8.31 -3.27 7.32
CA MET A 278 -7.56 -3.55 6.09
C MET A 278 -7.87 -2.49 5.04
N PHE A 279 -6.83 -1.92 4.44
CA PHE A 279 -6.99 -1.15 3.20
C PHE A 279 -7.06 -2.09 2.00
N LEU A 280 -8.06 -1.87 1.17
CA LEU A 280 -8.26 -2.58 -0.09
C LEU A 280 -8.78 -1.62 -1.16
N SER A 281 -8.57 -1.93 -2.43
CA SER A 281 -9.13 -1.16 -3.54
C SER A 281 -9.55 -2.09 -4.67
N PRO A 282 -10.66 -1.81 -5.38
CA PRO A 282 -11.06 -2.58 -6.55
C PRO A 282 -10.01 -2.54 -7.67
N ASP A 283 -9.20 -1.49 -7.70
CA ASP A 283 -8.14 -1.28 -8.70
C ASP A 283 -6.83 -1.99 -8.31
N LEU A 284 -6.78 -2.59 -7.11
CA LEU A 284 -5.62 -3.30 -6.60
C LEU A 284 -5.83 -4.83 -6.62
N PRO A 285 -4.87 -5.61 -7.15
CA PRO A 285 -4.81 -7.04 -6.90
C PRO A 285 -4.85 -7.35 -5.39
N LYS A 286 -5.51 -8.44 -5.01
CA LYS A 286 -5.70 -8.81 -3.58
C LYS A 286 -4.40 -8.95 -2.77
N GLY A 287 -3.29 -9.25 -3.44
CA GLY A 287 -1.96 -9.31 -2.81
C GLY A 287 -1.41 -7.94 -2.38
N MET A 288 -2.01 -6.84 -2.84
CA MET A 288 -1.58 -5.47 -2.57
C MET A 288 -2.35 -4.76 -1.46
N HIS A 289 -3.31 -5.47 -0.86
CA HIS A 289 -4.09 -4.94 0.26
C HIS A 289 -3.22 -4.89 1.52
N VAL A 290 -3.39 -3.82 2.31
CA VAL A 290 -2.63 -3.63 3.54
C VAL A 290 -3.47 -4.17 4.70
N LYS A 291 -3.03 -5.28 5.28
CA LYS A 291 -3.72 -6.02 6.34
C LYS A 291 -3.33 -5.51 7.72
N ASN A 292 -4.21 -5.64 8.72
CA ASN A 292 -3.93 -5.27 10.12
C ASN A 292 -3.35 -3.85 10.24
N LEU A 293 -4.00 -2.91 9.57
CA LEU A 293 -3.58 -1.54 9.41
C LEU A 293 -3.43 -0.87 10.78
N LEU A 294 -2.21 -0.46 11.11
CA LEU A 294 -1.88 0.23 12.36
C LEU A 294 -2.08 1.74 12.21
N LYS A 295 -1.61 2.32 11.11
CA LYS A 295 -1.83 3.74 10.79
C LYS A 295 -1.93 4.05 9.31
N VAL A 296 -2.55 5.19 9.01
CA VAL A 296 -2.57 5.86 7.69
C VAL A 296 -2.20 7.31 7.89
N GLU A 297 -1.20 7.80 7.17
CA GLU A 297 -0.75 9.19 7.23
C GLU A 297 -1.20 9.95 5.98
N ASN A 298 -1.76 11.14 6.21
CA ASN A 298 -2.26 12.06 5.19
C ASN A 298 -1.97 13.49 5.68
N THR A 299 -1.10 14.23 4.98
CA THR A 299 -0.69 15.63 5.26
C THR A 299 -1.14 16.21 6.61
N GLY A 300 -0.30 16.02 7.64
CA GLY A 300 -0.54 16.58 8.98
C GLY A 300 -1.57 15.85 9.84
N THR A 301 -2.26 14.84 9.31
CA THR A 301 -3.19 13.95 10.02
C THR A 301 -2.72 12.50 9.96
N VAL A 302 -2.77 11.81 11.10
CA VAL A 302 -2.54 10.36 11.17
C VAL A 302 -3.78 9.66 11.70
N PHE A 303 -4.32 8.74 10.91
CA PHE A 303 -5.35 7.80 11.34
C PHE A 303 -4.68 6.63 12.05
N VAL A 304 -5.10 6.29 13.26
CA VAL A 304 -4.52 5.21 14.06
C VAL A 304 -5.60 4.20 14.40
N SER A 305 -5.30 2.92 14.22
CA SER A 305 -6.16 1.86 14.76
C SER A 305 -5.81 1.58 16.21
N GLU A 306 -6.77 1.79 17.10
CA GLU A 306 -6.58 1.51 18.52
C GLU A 306 -6.43 0.00 18.78
N SER A 307 -7.22 -0.85 18.12
CA SER A 307 -7.13 -2.31 18.25
C SER A 307 -5.75 -2.82 17.85
N GLN A 308 -5.20 -2.35 16.73
CA GLN A 308 -3.86 -2.73 16.29
C GLN A 308 -2.77 -2.13 17.18
N SER A 309 -3.01 -0.96 17.80
CA SER A 309 -2.09 -0.41 18.79
C SER A 309 -1.97 -1.31 20.04
N PHE A 310 -3.06 -1.94 20.48
CA PHE A 310 -3.01 -2.94 21.56
C PHE A 310 -2.23 -4.20 21.17
N VAL A 311 -2.32 -4.62 19.91
CA VAL A 311 -1.52 -5.74 19.38
C VAL A 311 -0.04 -5.35 19.32
N LYS A 312 0.27 -4.18 18.77
CA LYS A 312 1.63 -3.66 18.61
C LYS A 312 2.37 -3.51 19.94
N TYR A 313 1.71 -2.88 20.91
CA TYR A 313 2.30 -2.46 22.18
C TYR A 313 1.85 -3.33 23.37
N GLY A 314 1.42 -4.57 23.11
CA GLY A 314 0.90 -5.47 24.15
C GLY A 314 1.88 -5.74 25.30
N ASN A 315 3.19 -5.62 25.05
CA ASN A 315 4.24 -5.77 26.07
C ASN A 315 4.55 -4.47 26.83
N ASP A 316 4.07 -3.33 26.34
CA ASP A 316 4.34 -1.98 26.88
C ASP A 316 3.11 -1.38 27.57
N LEU A 317 2.07 -2.19 27.81
CA LEU A 317 0.86 -1.73 28.46
C LEU A 317 1.13 -1.26 29.89
N VAL A 318 0.48 -0.17 30.27
CA VAL A 318 0.55 0.40 31.61
C VAL A 318 -0.82 0.33 32.28
N THR A 319 -0.83 0.23 33.60
CA THR A 319 -2.10 0.28 34.36
C THR A 319 -2.38 1.72 34.74
N ILE A 320 -3.45 2.31 34.20
CA ILE A 320 -3.94 3.64 34.60
C ILE A 320 -5.31 3.45 35.23
N LEU A 321 -5.43 3.85 36.50
CA LEU A 321 -6.60 3.59 37.34
C LEU A 321 -6.86 2.08 37.50
N GLU A 322 -7.74 1.51 36.67
CA GLU A 322 -8.09 0.09 36.66
C GLU A 322 -7.95 -0.57 35.28
N ASP A 323 -7.58 0.20 34.26
CA ASP A 323 -7.54 -0.27 32.88
C ASP A 323 -6.09 -0.56 32.46
N GLN A 324 -5.92 -1.56 31.58
CA GLN A 324 -4.68 -1.73 30.82
C GLN A 324 -4.72 -0.79 29.64
N CYS A 325 -3.69 0.03 29.50
CA CYS A 325 -3.65 1.12 28.54
C CYS A 325 -2.43 1.04 27.65
N VAL A 326 -2.60 1.39 26.37
CA VAL A 326 -1.48 1.77 25.50
C VAL A 326 -1.06 3.20 25.87
N PRO A 327 0.20 3.46 26.27
CA PRO A 327 0.64 4.81 26.65
C PRO A 327 0.51 5.81 25.49
N LEU A 328 0.03 7.04 25.77
CA LEU A 328 -0.03 8.08 24.74
C LEU A 328 1.35 8.50 24.22
N ALA A 329 2.40 8.32 25.02
CA ALA A 329 3.78 8.51 24.55
C ALA A 329 4.15 7.55 23.41
N LYS A 330 3.62 6.31 23.41
CA LYS A 330 3.82 5.35 22.31
C LYS A 330 3.04 5.73 21.06
N ILE A 331 1.84 6.27 21.25
CA ILE A 331 1.02 6.77 20.15
C ILE A 331 1.65 8.03 19.53
N GLU A 332 2.21 8.93 20.33
CA GLU A 332 2.97 10.08 19.83
C GLU A 332 4.21 9.64 19.04
N GLU A 333 4.97 8.65 19.55
CA GLU A 333 6.12 8.07 18.85
C GLU A 333 5.70 7.45 17.49
N LEU A 334 4.63 6.66 17.49
CA LEU A 334 4.07 6.01 16.29
C LEU A 334 3.66 7.03 15.21
N THR A 335 3.03 8.12 15.62
CA THR A 335 2.40 9.09 14.72
C THR A 335 3.29 10.26 14.35
N GLY A 336 4.43 10.45 15.03
CA GLY A 336 5.23 11.67 14.88
C GLY A 336 4.44 12.93 15.25
N LEU A 337 3.44 12.83 16.14
CA LEU A 337 2.63 13.96 16.58
C LEU A 337 3.54 15.06 17.15
N ALA A 338 3.32 16.30 16.71
CA ALA A 338 4.12 17.44 17.14
C ALA A 338 4.07 17.63 18.65
N LYS A 339 5.23 17.98 19.23
CA LYS A 339 5.40 18.20 20.66
C LYS A 339 4.86 19.56 21.07
N GLY A 340 3.54 19.65 21.21
CA GLY A 340 2.84 20.84 21.69
C GLY A 340 2.91 21.06 23.20
N MET A 341 2.61 22.29 23.63
CA MET A 341 2.42 22.62 25.05
C MET A 341 1.11 22.07 25.60
N SER A 342 0.10 21.96 24.74
CA SER A 342 -1.22 21.43 25.07
C SER A 342 -1.86 20.70 23.88
N TYR A 343 -2.81 19.84 24.20
CA TYR A 343 -3.49 18.97 23.25
C TYR A 343 -5.00 19.04 23.50
N THR A 344 -5.78 19.19 22.44
CA THR A 344 -7.24 19.08 22.49
C THR A 344 -7.65 17.67 22.12
N LEU A 345 -8.33 17.00 23.03
CA LEU A 345 -8.86 15.65 22.84
C LEU A 345 -10.37 15.75 22.64
N THR A 346 -10.88 15.12 21.59
CA THR A 346 -12.31 15.17 21.23
C THR A 346 -12.86 13.76 21.16
N ALA A 347 -14.01 13.53 21.79
CA ALA A 347 -14.79 12.31 21.70
C ALA A 347 -15.78 12.34 20.54
N ALA A 348 -16.24 11.17 20.10
CA ALA A 348 -17.21 11.02 19.01
C ALA A 348 -18.57 11.69 19.29
N ASP A 349 -18.92 11.93 20.55
CA ASP A 349 -20.13 12.67 20.94
C ASP A 349 -19.95 14.20 20.94
N GLY A 350 -18.77 14.69 20.53
CA GLY A 350 -18.41 16.09 20.50
C GLY A 350 -17.89 16.65 21.83
N TYR A 351 -17.85 15.85 22.91
CA TYR A 351 -17.18 16.28 24.14
C TYR A 351 -15.69 16.48 23.89
N SER A 352 -15.16 17.66 24.21
CA SER A 352 -13.74 17.97 24.07
C SER A 352 -13.12 18.47 25.36
N LYS A 353 -11.81 18.23 25.49
CA LYS A 353 -11.02 18.66 26.65
C LYS A 353 -9.58 18.96 26.22
N THR A 354 -9.10 20.14 26.59
CA THR A 354 -7.68 20.50 26.43
C THR A 354 -6.90 20.10 27.67
N ILE A 355 -5.74 19.49 27.48
CA ILE A 355 -4.79 19.09 28.53
C ILE A 355 -3.39 19.62 28.22
N ASP A 356 -2.57 19.81 29.25
CA ASP A 356 -1.17 20.14 29.08
C ASP A 356 -0.32 18.91 28.70
N ARG A 357 0.90 19.17 28.26
CA ARG A 357 1.90 18.15 27.89
C ARG A 357 2.19 17.15 29.00
N GLU A 358 2.31 17.61 30.25
CA GLU A 358 2.63 16.72 31.37
C GLU A 358 1.49 15.71 31.62
N THR A 359 0.25 16.16 31.52
CA THR A 359 -0.95 15.33 31.63
C THR A 359 -1.06 14.38 30.45
N PHE A 360 -0.80 14.87 29.23
CA PHE A 360 -0.81 14.04 28.01
C PHE A 360 0.15 12.84 28.14
N LEU A 361 1.39 13.07 28.59
CA LEU A 361 2.40 12.01 28.75
C LEU A 361 2.06 10.98 29.84
N LYS A 362 1.15 11.32 30.76
CA LYS A 362 0.59 10.42 31.77
C LYS A 362 -0.71 9.75 31.34
N GLY A 363 -1.12 9.96 30.08
CA GLY A 363 -2.33 9.38 29.52
C GLY A 363 -2.09 8.04 28.83
N GLY A 364 -3.18 7.28 28.66
CA GLY A 364 -3.18 6.06 27.87
C GLY A 364 -4.56 5.70 27.33
N ILE A 365 -4.55 5.05 26.16
CA ILE A 365 -5.74 4.53 25.49
C ILE A 365 -6.16 3.23 26.14
N TYR A 366 -7.42 3.10 26.54
CA TYR A 366 -7.99 1.87 27.11
C TYR A 366 -9.14 1.33 26.27
N ALA A 367 -9.28 0.00 26.22
CA ALA A 367 -10.44 -0.65 25.62
C ALA A 367 -11.65 -0.60 26.58
N ARG A 368 -12.81 -0.22 26.07
CA ARG A 368 -14.04 -0.12 26.88
C ARG A 368 -14.79 -1.44 26.91
N THR A 369 -15.44 -1.74 28.04
CA THR A 369 -16.25 -2.97 28.21
C THR A 369 -17.44 -3.06 27.24
N ASN A 370 -17.92 -1.92 26.74
CA ASN A 370 -19.09 -1.86 25.86
C ASN A 370 -18.70 -1.70 24.38
N GLY A 371 -17.41 -1.91 24.04
CA GLY A 371 -16.86 -1.61 22.73
C GLY A 371 -16.33 -0.17 22.62
N GLY A 372 -15.43 0.02 21.66
CA GLY A 372 -14.71 1.28 21.45
C GLY A 372 -13.58 1.51 22.46
N TYR A 373 -12.95 2.67 22.33
CA TYR A 373 -11.76 3.04 23.09
C TYR A 373 -11.96 4.39 23.80
N GLY A 374 -11.15 4.65 24.80
CA GLY A 374 -11.14 5.92 25.50
C GLY A 374 -9.74 6.26 26.01
N ILE A 375 -9.59 7.44 26.58
CA ILE A 375 -8.35 7.89 27.21
C ILE A 375 -8.55 8.10 28.70
N SER A 376 -7.57 7.62 29.48
CA SER A 376 -7.46 7.82 30.92
C SER A 376 -6.10 8.47 31.24
N PHE A 377 -6.01 9.12 32.41
CA PHE A 377 -4.81 9.84 32.84
C PHE A 377 -4.42 9.45 34.25
N GLU A 378 -3.14 9.19 34.48
CA GLU A 378 -2.61 8.94 35.83
C GLU A 378 -2.83 10.16 36.72
N GLY A 379 -3.24 9.92 37.97
CA GLY A 379 -3.48 10.98 38.96
C GLY A 379 -4.78 11.76 38.77
N MET A 380 -5.57 11.47 37.74
CA MET A 380 -6.90 12.06 37.53
C MET A 380 -8.03 11.13 38.00
N ASP A 381 -9.20 11.70 38.28
CA ASP A 381 -10.38 10.90 38.66
C ASP A 381 -11.02 10.18 37.45
N LYS A 382 -11.89 9.19 37.72
CA LYS A 382 -12.60 8.45 36.66
C LYS A 382 -13.52 9.30 35.78
N LYS A 383 -13.97 10.47 36.27
CA LYS A 383 -14.84 11.38 35.52
C LYS A 383 -14.04 12.18 34.48
N ALA A 384 -12.71 12.25 34.65
CA ALA A 384 -11.80 12.85 33.68
C ALA A 384 -11.52 11.95 32.46
N LYS A 385 -11.95 10.67 32.49
CA LYS A 385 -11.85 9.77 31.34
C LYS A 385 -12.64 10.31 30.15
N ILE A 386 -12.05 10.24 28.97
CA ILE A 386 -12.69 10.56 27.70
C ILE A 386 -13.09 9.24 27.06
N LYS A 387 -14.37 9.03 26.80
CA LYS A 387 -14.89 7.81 26.17
C LYS A 387 -15.08 8.06 24.68
N ASP A 388 -14.96 7.02 23.87
CA ASP A 388 -15.13 7.09 22.42
C ASP A 388 -14.23 8.17 21.82
N ILE A 389 -12.94 8.09 22.17
CA ILE A 389 -11.96 9.08 21.71
C ILE A 389 -11.92 9.08 20.17
N LEU A 390 -12.10 10.25 19.58
CA LEU A 390 -12.13 10.44 18.14
C LEU A 390 -10.84 11.11 17.64
N SER A 391 -10.36 12.15 18.33
CA SER A 391 -9.17 12.87 17.87
C SER A 391 -8.29 13.41 19.00
N ILE A 392 -7.03 13.67 18.64
CA ILE A 392 -6.07 14.47 19.41
C ILE A 392 -5.48 15.51 18.48
N GLU A 393 -5.56 16.78 18.84
CA GLU A 393 -5.01 17.89 18.07
C GLU A 393 -3.98 18.67 18.90
N VAL A 394 -2.87 19.02 18.26
CA VAL A 394 -1.86 19.89 18.85
C VAL A 394 -2.37 21.33 18.84
N VAL A 395 -2.36 21.97 20.01
CA VAL A 395 -2.70 23.39 20.12
C VAL A 395 -1.41 24.19 20.01
N GLU A 396 -1.19 24.85 18.88
CA GLU A 396 -0.12 25.85 18.74
C GLU A 396 -0.49 27.13 19.51
N MET A 397 0.49 27.76 20.16
CA MET A 397 0.29 29.12 20.65
C MET A 397 0.49 30.09 19.49
N ASP A 398 -0.44 31.04 19.32
CA ASP A 398 -0.14 32.26 18.57
C ASP A 398 1.15 32.86 19.15
N LYS A 399 2.17 32.99 18.30
CA LYS A 399 3.49 33.53 18.64
C LYS A 399 3.42 34.95 19.20
#